data_AF-A0A6A7LPB7-F1
#
_entry.id   AF-A0A6A7LPB7-F1
#
_cell.length_a   1.000
_cell.length_b   1.000
_cell.length_c   1.000
_cell.angle_alpha   90.00
_cell.angle_beta   90.00
_cell.angle_gamma   90.00
#
_symmetry.space_group_name_H-M   'P 1'
#
loop_
_entity.id
_entity.type
_entity.pdbx_description
1 polymer ?
#
loop_
_entity_poly.entity_id
_entity_poly.type
_entity_poly.pdbx_seq_one_letter_code
_entity_poly.pdbx_strand_id
1 'polypeptide(L)' 'MAGYELWQSETRNLMGSFETEEEAVSLLRRMLRAHGPTYVQHIVLGYEDDDGHSKTLARGKELVDLVSRVAST' A
#
# COMPACT_ATOMS: atom_id res chain seq x y z
N MET A 1 -9.22 -15.01 4.24
CA MET A 1 -9.77 -14.40 3.02
C MET A 1 -8.65 -13.59 2.46
N ALA A 2 -8.14 -13.98 1.30
CA ALA A 2 -7.00 -13.30 0.73
C ALA A 2 -7.31 -11.84 0.39
N GLY A 3 -6.37 -10.94 0.66
CA GLY A 3 -6.60 -9.51 0.51
C GLY A 3 -5.33 -8.68 0.60
N TYR A 4 -5.45 -7.43 0.16
CA TYR A 4 -4.37 -6.45 0.21
C TYR A 4 -4.56 -5.54 1.42
N GLU A 5 -3.46 -5.15 2.04
CA GLU A 5 -3.50 -4.35 3.26
C GLU A 5 -2.53 -3.20 3.17
N LEU A 6 -2.95 -2.05 3.72
CA LEU A 6 -2.08 -0.91 3.90
C LEU A 6 -1.81 -0.72 5.38
N TRP A 7 -0.54 -0.73 5.73
CA TRP A 7 -0.08 -0.59 7.11
C TRP A 7 0.79 0.65 7.25
N GLN A 8 0.60 1.42 8.31
CA GLN A 8 1.54 2.46 8.70
C GLN A 8 2.72 1.78 9.44
N SER A 9 3.94 1.94 8.93
CA SER A 9 5.11 1.14 9.33
C SER A 9 5.64 1.45 10.73
N GLU A 10 5.51 2.70 11.19
CA GLU A 10 6.04 3.17 12.47
C GLU A 10 5.14 2.81 13.65
N THR A 11 3.84 2.93 13.44
CA THR A 11 2.78 2.71 14.43
C THR A 11 2.22 1.31 14.37
N ARG A 12 2.47 0.57 13.27
CA ARG A 12 1.90 -0.76 12.97
C ARG A 12 0.36 -0.76 12.94
N ASN A 13 -0.22 0.38 12.56
CA ASN A 13 -1.65 0.51 12.41
C ASN A 13 -2.09 0.07 11.01
N LEU A 14 -3.09 -0.82 10.95
CA LEU A 14 -3.80 -1.14 9.72
C LEU A 14 -4.61 0.10 9.30
N MET A 15 -4.31 0.62 8.12
CA MET A 15 -4.99 1.77 7.54
C MET A 15 -6.21 1.33 6.72
N GLY A 16 -6.17 0.14 6.15
CA GLY A 16 -7.28 -0.45 5.40
C GLY A 16 -6.92 -1.79 4.77
N SER A 17 -7.96 -2.58 4.51
CA SER A 17 -7.93 -3.87 3.79
C SER A 17 -8.76 -3.77 2.51
N PHE A 18 -8.32 -4.43 1.46
CA PHE A 18 -8.87 -4.33 0.10
C PHE A 18 -8.94 -5.72 -0.55
N GLU A 19 -9.92 -5.92 -1.43
CA GLU A 19 -10.05 -7.19 -2.16
C GLU A 19 -9.03 -7.26 -3.30
N THR A 20 -8.66 -6.11 -3.88
CA THR A 20 -7.75 -6.03 -5.03
C THR A 20 -6.56 -5.12 -4.79
N GLU A 21 -5.46 -5.39 -5.51
CA GLU A 21 -4.26 -4.53 -5.48
C GLU A 21 -4.59 -3.12 -5.98
N GLU A 22 -5.47 -3.03 -6.98
CA GLU A 22 -5.85 -1.77 -7.63
C GLU A 22 -6.55 -0.80 -6.66
N GLU A 23 -7.40 -1.31 -5.77
CA GLU A 23 -8.05 -0.50 -4.74
C GLU A 23 -7.04 0.07 -3.75
N ALA A 24 -6.11 -0.77 -3.27
CA ALA A 24 -5.04 -0.37 -2.37
C ALA A 24 -4.13 0.69 -3.02
N VAL A 25 -3.71 0.45 -4.27
CA VAL A 25 -2.90 1.39 -5.06
C VAL A 25 -3.66 2.68 -5.35
N SER A 26 -4.96 2.62 -5.61
CA SER A 26 -5.81 3.80 -5.82
C SER A 26 -5.86 4.70 -4.60
N LEU A 27 -5.94 4.13 -3.39
CA LEU A 27 -5.84 4.90 -2.15
C LEU A 27 -4.44 5.51 -1.97
N LEU A 28 -3.38 4.72 -2.20
CA LEU A 28 -2.00 5.20 -2.15
C LEU A 28 -1.75 6.36 -3.12
N ARG A 29 -2.34 6.34 -4.32
CA ARG A 29 -2.26 7.47 -5.28
C ARG A 29 -2.92 8.72 -4.72
N ARG A 30 -4.07 8.59 -4.05
CA ARG A 30 -4.75 9.73 -3.40
C ARG A 30 -3.90 10.29 -2.27
N MET A 31 -3.32 9.42 -1.44
CA MET A 31 -2.42 9.83 -0.35
C MET A 31 -1.14 10.49 -0.87
N LEU A 32 -0.55 9.96 -1.95
CA LEU A 32 0.62 10.53 -2.61
C LEU A 32 0.33 11.95 -3.10
N ARG A 33 -0.83 12.17 -3.73
CA ARG A 33 -1.24 13.52 -4.20
C ARG A 33 -1.55 14.47 -3.05
N ALA A 34 -2.16 13.98 -1.96
CA ALA A 34 -2.60 14.82 -0.85
C ALA A 34 -1.47 15.19 0.12
N HIS A 35 -0.55 14.26 0.39
CA HIS A 35 0.46 14.38 1.45
C HIS A 35 1.91 14.32 0.95
N GLY A 36 2.10 13.95 -0.33
CA GLY A 36 3.43 13.83 -0.94
C GLY A 36 4.12 12.49 -0.68
N PRO A 37 5.29 12.29 -1.30
CA PRO A 37 6.00 11.01 -1.30
C PRO A 37 6.53 10.63 0.08
N THR A 38 6.95 11.59 0.91
CA THR A 38 7.45 11.33 2.26
C THR A 38 6.41 10.60 3.10
N TYR A 39 5.13 11.03 3.04
CA TYR A 39 4.05 10.36 3.77
C TYR A 39 3.88 8.90 3.34
N VAL A 40 3.88 8.64 2.03
CA VAL A 40 3.71 7.29 1.47
C VAL A 40 4.91 6.37 1.79
N GLN A 41 6.11 6.91 2.02
CA GLN A 41 7.27 6.11 2.42
C GLN A 41 7.08 5.41 3.79
N HIS A 42 6.21 5.93 4.65
CA HIS A 42 5.87 5.30 5.94
C HIS A 42 4.71 4.29 5.83
N ILE A 43 4.31 3.90 4.62
CA ILE A 43 3.26 2.91 4.36
C ILE A 43 3.88 1.62 3.80
N VAL A 44 3.28 0.50 4.17
CA VAL A 44 3.58 -0.84 3.65
C VAL A 44 2.35 -1.37 2.95
N LEU A 45 2.52 -1.83 1.72
CA LEU A 45 1.53 -2.65 1.02
C LEU A 45 1.83 -4.12 1.31
N GLY A 46 0.89 -4.78 1.97
CA GLY A 46 0.91 -6.21 2.26
C GLY A 46 -0.14 -6.96 1.45
N TYR A 47 0.02 -8.28 1.38
CA TYR A 47 -0.99 -9.22 0.95
C TYR A 47 -1.10 -10.34 1.98
N GLU A 48 -2.31 -10.60 2.45
CA GLU A 48 -2.65 -11.76 3.26
C GLU A 48 -3.24 -12.84 2.35
N ASP A 49 -2.79 -14.09 2.48
CA ASP A 49 -3.38 -15.22 1.76
C ASP A 49 -4.57 -15.84 2.51
N ASP A 50 -5.20 -16.86 1.95
CA ASP A 50 -6.35 -17.51 2.58
C ASP A 50 -6.02 -18.25 3.88
N ASP A 51 -4.74 -18.56 4.10
CA ASP A 51 -4.23 -19.20 5.32
C ASP A 51 -3.86 -18.18 6.41
N GLY A 52 -4.02 -16.87 6.13
CA GLY A 52 -3.70 -15.79 7.06
C GLY A 52 -2.21 -15.43 7.09
N HIS A 53 -1.42 -15.86 6.11
CA HIS A 53 -0.03 -15.45 6.01
C HIS A 53 0.12 -14.13 5.28
N SER A 54 0.68 -13.14 5.96
CA SER A 54 0.98 -11.84 5.37
C SER A 54 2.36 -11.82 4.71
N LYS A 55 2.44 -11.30 3.49
CA LYS A 55 3.70 -10.94 2.81
C LYS A 55 3.73 -9.45 2.50
N THR A 56 4.89 -8.83 2.66
CA THR A 56 5.10 -7.46 2.16
C THR A 56 5.31 -7.49 0.65
N LEU A 57 4.54 -6.69 -0.07
CA LEU A 57 4.68 -6.50 -1.51
C LEU A 57 5.59 -5.31 -1.84
N ALA A 58 5.40 -4.18 -1.16
CA ALA A 58 6.20 -2.97 -1.36
C ALA A 58 6.17 -2.07 -0.12
N ARG A 59 7.23 -1.28 0.08
CA ARG A 59 7.34 -0.28 1.16
C ARG A 59 8.30 0.84 0.81
N GLY A 60 8.22 1.97 1.51
CA GLY A 60 9.21 3.04 1.37
C GLY A 60 9.30 3.57 -0.06
N LYS A 61 10.52 3.66 -0.59
CA LYS A 61 10.77 4.13 -1.96
C LYS A 61 10.15 3.22 -3.02
N GLU A 62 10.17 1.90 -2.83
CA GLU A 62 9.59 0.95 -3.79
C GLU A 62 8.09 1.18 -3.97
N LEU A 63 7.40 1.50 -2.87
CA LEU A 63 5.98 1.81 -2.91
C LEU A 63 5.69 3.12 -3.65
N VAL A 64 6.50 4.16 -3.41
CA VAL A 64 6.37 5.43 -4.15
C VAL A 64 6.60 5.21 -5.64
N ASP A 65 7.62 4.44 -6.01
CA ASP A 65 7.93 4.15 -7.41
C ASP A 65 6.81 3.32 -8.08
N LEU A 66 6.27 2.31 -7.40
CA LEU A 66 5.13 1.52 -7.85
C LEU A 66 3.91 2.39 -8.14
N VAL A 67 3.54 3.25 -7.19
CA VAL A 67 2.35 4.11 -7.29
C VAL A 67 2.52 5.20 -8.37
N SER A 68 3.75 5.64 -8.61
CA SER A 68 4.07 6.67 -9.61
C SER A 68 4.11 6.13 -11.04
N ARG A 69 4.51 4.87 -11.26
CA ARG A 69 4.60 4.26 -12.60
C ARG A 69 3.26 4.04 -13.26
N VAL A 70 2.24 3.70 -12.47
CA VAL A 70 0.91 3.35 -12.98
C VAL A 70 0.04 4.62 -13.23
N ALA A 71 0.59 5.83 -13.05
CA ALA A 71 -0.09 7.08 -13.37
C ALA A 71 0.12 7.55 -14.83
N SER A 72 0.91 6.80 -15.62
CA SER A 72 1.30 7.15 -16.99
C SER A 72 0.53 6.39 -18.08
N THR A 73 -0.67 5.87 -17.78
CA THR A 73 -1.52 5.16 -18.75
C THR A 73 -2.93 5.71 -18.73
#